data_AF-A0A059F1H1-F1
#
_entry.id   AF-A0A059F1H1-F1
#
_cell.length_a   1.000
_cell.length_b   1.000
_cell.length_c   1.000
_cell.angle_alpha   90.00
_cell.angle_beta   90.00
_cell.angle_gamma   90.00
#
_symmetry.space_group_name_H-M   'P 1'
#
loop_
_entity.id
_entity.type
_entity.pdbx_description
1 polymer ?
#
loop_
_entity_poly.entity_id
_entity_poly.type
_entity_poly.pdbx_seq_one_letter_code
_entity_poly.pdbx_strand_id
1 'polypeptide(L)'
;MPGIEKVDESFCKVLLIEFLKQTDTHPRKIGSRLGTRLSDDFLARTKLVKADNAFELAIEAKKFFEEYFNFSPKVIGERVFMENFFLYDQKTLELLAGLLEVLLKFSCKDAVSVVVDEKEKLFIINILSNN
;
A
#
# COMPACT_ATOMS: atom_id res chain seq x y z
N MET A 1 11.11 -1.24 -22.86
CA MET A 1 9.83 -1.35 -22.13
C MET A 1 8.88 -0.33 -22.73
N PRO A 2 7.66 -0.72 -23.14
CA PRO A 2 6.63 0.28 -23.44
C PRO A 2 6.47 1.16 -22.20
N GLY A 3 6.52 2.48 -22.38
CA GLY A 3 6.38 3.43 -21.27
C GLY A 3 5.02 3.24 -20.61
N ILE A 4 4.98 3.19 -19.28
CA ILE A 4 3.71 3.27 -18.56
C ILE A 4 3.07 4.60 -18.92
N GLU A 5 1.87 4.53 -19.46
CA GLU A 5 1.04 5.70 -19.70
C GLU A 5 0.55 6.25 -18.36
N LYS A 6 0.89 7.51 -18.06
CA LYS A 6 0.43 8.16 -16.83
C LYS A 6 -1.03 8.55 -17.00
N VAL A 7 -1.86 8.10 -16.06
CA VAL A 7 -3.28 8.42 -16.01
C VAL A 7 -3.50 9.59 -15.05
N ASP A 8 -4.46 10.45 -15.36
CA ASP A 8 -4.87 11.55 -14.48
C ASP A 8 -5.36 11.03 -13.12
N GLU A 9 -4.88 11.65 -12.05
CA GLU A 9 -5.19 11.26 -10.66
C GLU A 9 -6.69 11.37 -10.37
N SER A 10 -7.36 12.40 -10.89
CA SER A 10 -8.79 12.62 -10.69
C SER A 10 -9.61 11.51 -11.34
N PHE A 11 -9.18 11.03 -12.51
CA PHE A 11 -9.82 9.91 -13.18
C PHE A 11 -9.70 8.61 -12.37
N CYS A 12 -8.48 8.27 -11.91
CA CYS A 12 -8.25 7.12 -11.04
C CYS A 12 -9.09 7.19 -9.76
N LYS A 13 -9.17 8.38 -9.15
CA LYS A 13 -9.97 8.63 -7.95
C LYS A 13 -11.46 8.34 -8.17
N VAL A 14 -12.04 8.85 -9.26
CA VAL A 14 -13.47 8.63 -9.57
C VAL A 14 -13.76 7.15 -9.78
N LEU A 15 -12.91 6.44 -10.55
CA LEU A 15 -13.07 5.02 -10.79
C LEU A 15 -12.97 4.19 -9.50
N LEU A 16 -11.98 4.50 -8.65
CA LEU A 16 -11.76 3.75 -7.42
C LEU A 16 -12.91 3.94 -6.42
N ILE A 17 -13.41 5.17 -6.27
CA ILE A 17 -14.60 5.45 -5.46
C ILE A 17 -15.80 4.66 -5.96
N GLU A 18 -16.07 4.70 -7.26
CA GLU A 18 -17.26 4.06 -7.82
C GLU A 18 -17.17 2.53 -7.72
N PHE A 19 -15.99 1.97 -7.99
CA PHE A 19 -15.70 0.56 -7.78
C PHE A 19 -15.93 0.12 -6.32
N LEU A 20 -15.44 0.89 -5.35
CA LEU A 20 -15.57 0.57 -3.92
C LEU A 20 -17.00 0.77 -3.38
N LYS A 21 -17.81 1.62 -4.02
CA LYS A 21 -19.24 1.74 -3.69
C LYS A 21 -20.03 0.52 -4.13
N GLN A 22 -19.71 -0.04 -5.28
CA GLN A 22 -20.44 -1.15 -5.90
C GLN A 22 -19.97 -2.54 -5.42
N THR A 23 -18.88 -2.61 -4.64
CA THR A 23 -18.34 -3.89 -4.16
C THR A 23 -18.89 -4.27 -2.79
N ASP A 24 -19.45 -5.49 -2.73
CA ASP A 24 -19.85 -6.15 -1.48
C ASP A 24 -18.69 -6.89 -0.81
N THR A 25 -17.55 -7.02 -1.49
CA THR A 25 -16.36 -7.67 -0.94
C THR A 25 -15.60 -6.70 -0.04
N HIS A 26 -15.10 -7.19 1.10
CA HIS A 26 -14.27 -6.37 1.99
C HIS A 26 -13.05 -5.80 1.22
N PRO A 27 -12.85 -4.46 1.19
CA PRO A 27 -11.83 -3.81 0.35
C PRO A 27 -10.42 -4.37 0.54
N ARG A 28 -10.05 -4.70 1.78
CA ARG A 28 -8.77 -5.34 2.11
C ARG A 28 -8.51 -6.63 1.34
N LYS A 29 -9.53 -7.49 1.17
CA LYS A 29 -9.41 -8.74 0.42
C LYS A 29 -9.20 -8.49 -1.08
N ILE A 30 -9.81 -7.43 -1.61
CA ILE A 30 -9.57 -6.97 -2.98
C ILE A 30 -8.12 -6.49 -3.10
N GLY A 31 -7.68 -5.67 -2.15
CA GLY A 31 -6.31 -5.20 -2.01
C GLY A 31 -5.28 -6.32 -2.09
N SER A 32 -5.44 -7.37 -1.28
CA SER A 32 -4.51 -8.50 -1.28
C SER A 32 -4.48 -9.23 -2.63
N ARG A 33 -5.62 -9.40 -3.29
CA ARG A 33 -5.67 -10.01 -4.64
C ARG A 33 -4.97 -9.14 -5.68
N LEU A 34 -5.12 -7.82 -5.59
CA LEU A 34 -4.40 -6.87 -6.45
C LEU A 34 -2.90 -6.92 -6.18
N GLY A 35 -2.49 -6.96 -4.92
CA GLY A 35 -1.08 -7.09 -4.52
C GLY A 35 -0.43 -8.34 -5.11
N THR A 36 -1.11 -9.48 -5.13
CA THR A 36 -0.59 -10.71 -5.77
C THR A 36 -0.42 -10.56 -7.29
N ARG A 37 -1.27 -9.77 -7.95
CA ARG A 37 -1.15 -9.53 -9.40
C ARG A 37 -0.10 -8.47 -9.74
N LEU A 38 0.11 -7.52 -8.83
CA LEU A 38 1.08 -6.43 -8.97
C LEU A 38 2.49 -6.82 -8.52
N SER A 39 2.67 -7.95 -7.84
CA SER A 39 3.95 -8.31 -7.23
C SER A 39 5.11 -8.33 -8.21
N ASP A 40 4.93 -8.91 -9.39
CA ASP A 40 6.02 -9.07 -10.36
C ASP A 40 6.47 -7.72 -10.92
N ASP A 41 5.52 -6.83 -11.19
CA ASP A 41 5.81 -5.45 -11.62
C ASP A 41 6.43 -4.64 -10.47
N PHE A 42 5.93 -4.80 -9.25
CA PHE A 42 6.48 -4.17 -8.05
C PHE A 42 7.94 -4.57 -7.84
N LEU A 43 8.27 -5.86 -7.90
CA LEU A 43 9.63 -6.37 -7.76
C LEU A 43 10.55 -5.92 -8.91
N ALA A 44 10.02 -5.77 -10.13
CA ALA A 44 10.80 -5.31 -11.26
C ALA A 44 11.14 -3.80 -11.17
N ARG A 45 10.26 -3.01 -10.56
CA ARG A 45 10.40 -1.54 -10.44
C ARG A 45 11.10 -1.11 -9.18
N THR A 46 10.80 -1.78 -8.07
CA THR A 46 11.34 -1.44 -6.77
C THR A 46 12.54 -2.33 -6.47
N LYS A 47 13.68 -1.71 -6.17
CA LYS A 47 14.84 -2.42 -5.63
C LYS A 47 14.60 -2.66 -4.14
N LEU A 48 13.65 -3.55 -3.84
CA LEU A 48 13.31 -3.88 -2.47
C LEU A 48 14.54 -4.39 -1.74
N VAL A 49 14.69 -3.90 -0.51
CA VAL A 49 15.71 -4.37 0.42
C VAL A 49 15.01 -5.26 1.44
N LYS A 50 15.77 -6.23 1.97
CA LYS A 50 15.33 -7.01 3.12
C LYS A 50 15.15 -6.07 4.31
N ALA A 51 13.98 -6.13 4.95
CA ALA A 51 13.62 -5.39 6.13
C ALA A 51 13.61 -6.33 7.34
N ASP A 52 14.40 -6.00 8.35
CA ASP A 52 14.54 -6.75 9.58
C ASP A 52 13.62 -6.23 10.69
N ASN A 53 13.02 -5.05 10.51
CA ASN A 53 12.09 -4.44 11.46
C ASN A 53 10.94 -3.68 10.75
N ALA A 54 9.92 -3.32 11.53
CA ALA A 54 8.72 -2.65 11.02
C ALA A 54 8.99 -1.24 10.45
N PHE A 55 10.00 -0.52 10.97
CA PHE A 55 10.41 0.78 10.45
C PHE A 55 10.98 0.63 9.03
N GLU A 56 11.87 -0.33 8.79
CA GLU A 56 12.39 -0.61 7.46
C GLU A 56 11.28 -1.00 6.47
N LEU A 57 10.29 -1.78 6.91
CA LEU A 57 9.11 -2.07 6.10
C LEU A 57 8.26 -0.82 5.80
N ALA A 58 8.14 0.11 6.74
CA ALA A 58 7.46 1.39 6.50
C ALA A 58 8.18 2.24 5.45
N ILE A 59 9.53 2.16 5.36
CA ILE A 59 10.31 2.79 4.30
C ILE A 59 10.06 2.10 2.95
N GLU A 60 9.96 0.77 2.89
CA GLU A 60 9.60 0.07 1.64
C GLU A 60 8.16 0.40 1.21
N ALA A 61 7.23 0.54 2.16
CA ALA A 61 5.86 1.00 1.89
C ALA A 61 5.84 2.40 1.27
N LYS A 62 6.70 3.31 1.75
CA LYS A 62 6.86 4.65 1.15
C LYS A 62 7.27 4.56 -0.32
N LYS A 63 8.25 3.70 -0.68
CA LYS A 63 8.70 3.55 -2.08
C LYS A 63 7.58 3.09 -3.01
N PHE A 64 6.68 2.23 -2.52
CA PHE A 64 5.50 1.84 -3.27
C PHE A 64 4.63 3.05 -3.64
N PHE A 65 4.35 3.95 -2.71
CA PHE A 65 3.56 5.14 -3.00
C PHE A 65 4.26 6.10 -3.95
N GLU A 66 5.57 6.24 -3.84
CA GLU A 66 6.36 7.07 -4.74
C GLU A 66 6.30 6.55 -6.18
N GLU A 67 6.43 5.23 -6.36
CA GLU A 67 6.44 4.61 -7.70
C GLU A 67 5.05 4.55 -8.35
N TYR A 68 4.02 4.17 -7.59
CA TYR A 68 2.69 3.89 -8.15
C TYR A 68 1.73 5.08 -8.12
N PHE A 69 1.93 6.00 -7.19
CA PHE A 69 1.02 7.13 -6.98
C PHE A 69 1.72 8.48 -7.11
N ASN A 70 3.03 8.53 -7.39
CA ASN A 70 3.81 9.76 -7.41
C ASN A 70 3.61 10.58 -6.11
N PHE A 71 3.43 9.86 -4.99
CA PHE A 71 3.11 10.41 -3.68
C PHE A 71 4.16 9.94 -2.67
N SER A 72 4.76 10.86 -1.92
CA SER A 72 5.79 10.55 -0.94
C SER A 72 5.24 10.73 0.48
N PRO A 73 4.73 9.67 1.13
CA PRO A 73 4.27 9.76 2.50
C PRO A 73 5.42 10.02 3.47
N LYS A 74 5.10 10.66 4.60
CA LYS A 74 6.05 10.85 5.69
C LYS A 74 6.10 9.56 6.53
N VAL A 75 7.30 9.12 6.89
CA VAL A 75 7.49 7.93 7.74
C VAL A 75 8.11 8.35 9.06
N ILE A 76 7.53 7.92 10.18
CA ILE A 76 8.07 8.11 11.53
C ILE A 76 7.92 6.78 12.28
N GLY A 77 9.04 6.09 12.52
CA GLY A 77 9.01 4.72 13.03
C GLY A 77 8.19 3.80 12.11
N GLU A 78 7.42 2.90 12.67
CA GLU A 78 6.57 1.96 11.94
C GLU A 78 5.33 2.60 11.26
N ARG A 79 5.19 3.93 11.31
CA ARG A 79 4.01 4.66 10.86
C ARG A 79 4.26 5.38 9.53
N VAL A 80 3.34 5.19 8.60
CA VAL A 80 3.33 5.84 7.28
C VAL A 80 2.17 6.84 7.26
N PHE A 81 2.49 8.11 7.32
CA PHE A 81 1.52 9.22 7.32
C PHE A 81 1.19 9.61 5.89
N MET A 82 -0.10 9.67 5.61
CA MET A 82 -0.63 9.85 4.28
C MET A 82 -1.36 11.20 4.14
N GLU A 83 -0.83 12.22 4.81
CA GLU A 83 -1.32 13.58 4.70
C GLU A 83 -1.38 14.00 3.22
N ASN A 84 -2.51 14.56 2.78
CA ASN A 84 -2.75 15.01 1.41
C ASN A 84 -2.80 13.93 0.32
N PHE A 85 -2.86 12.64 0.69
CA PHE A 85 -3.13 11.60 -0.30
C PHE A 85 -4.52 11.79 -0.90
N PHE A 86 -4.62 11.67 -2.23
CA PHE A 86 -5.77 12.13 -3.01
C PHE A 86 -7.09 11.41 -2.70
N LEU A 87 -7.02 10.23 -2.10
CA LEU A 87 -8.17 9.44 -1.69
C LEU A 87 -7.95 8.78 -0.32
N TYR A 88 -8.71 9.22 0.68
CA TYR A 88 -8.47 8.87 2.09
C TYR A 88 -9.68 8.34 2.84
N ASP A 89 -10.65 7.76 2.15
CA ASP A 89 -11.77 7.10 2.81
C ASP A 89 -11.39 5.70 3.33
N GLN A 90 -12.03 5.25 4.41
CA GLN A 90 -11.75 3.95 5.03
C GLN A 90 -11.69 2.78 4.04
N LYS A 91 -12.57 2.71 3.03
CA LYS A 91 -12.59 1.58 2.10
C LYS A 91 -11.33 1.58 1.23
N THR A 92 -10.91 2.75 0.76
CA THR A 92 -9.65 2.91 0.02
C THR A 92 -8.45 2.52 0.86
N LEU A 93 -8.39 2.99 2.10
CA LEU A 93 -7.27 2.67 2.99
C LEU A 93 -7.18 1.19 3.31
N GLU A 94 -8.31 0.53 3.53
CA GLU A 94 -8.36 -0.92 3.72
C GLU A 94 -7.89 -1.66 2.46
N LEU A 95 -8.29 -1.21 1.27
CA LEU A 95 -7.78 -1.78 0.01
C LEU A 95 -6.25 -1.62 -0.10
N LEU A 96 -5.72 -0.43 0.18
CA LEU A 96 -4.28 -0.17 0.14
C LEU A 96 -3.53 -0.99 1.20
N ALA A 97 -4.07 -1.12 2.42
CA ALA A 97 -3.50 -1.95 3.47
C ALA A 97 -3.39 -3.41 3.03
N GLY A 98 -4.46 -3.99 2.48
CA GLY A 98 -4.44 -5.37 1.99
C GLY A 98 -3.44 -5.60 0.85
N LEU A 99 -3.23 -4.59 0.01
CA LEU A 99 -2.23 -4.60 -1.05
C LEU A 99 -0.80 -4.56 -0.47
N LEU A 100 -0.54 -3.62 0.45
CA LEU A 100 0.75 -3.49 1.13
C LEU A 100 1.12 -4.76 1.91
N GLU A 101 0.17 -5.42 2.58
CA GLU A 101 0.40 -6.69 3.28
C GLU A 101 0.93 -7.80 2.37
N VAL A 102 0.63 -7.77 1.07
CA VAL A 102 1.17 -8.73 0.11
C VAL A 102 2.51 -8.27 -0.42
N LEU A 103 2.63 -7.00 -0.79
CA LEU A 103 3.86 -6.48 -1.40
C LEU A 103 5.03 -6.42 -0.41
N LEU A 104 4.78 -6.05 0.84
CA LEU A 104 5.82 -5.93 1.86
C LEU A 104 6.37 -7.29 2.34
N LYS A 105 5.65 -8.39 2.09
CA LYS A 105 6.16 -9.76 2.34
C LYS A 105 7.36 -10.13 1.47
N PHE A 106 7.61 -9.42 0.37
CA PHE A 106 8.83 -9.64 -0.39
C PHE A 106 10.07 -9.05 0.27
N SER A 107 9.89 -8.12 1.21
CA SER A 107 10.97 -7.52 2.00
C SER A 107 11.15 -8.18 3.37
N CYS A 108 10.19 -8.94 3.88
CA CYS A 108 10.25 -9.55 5.20
C CYS A 108 9.89 -11.04 5.15
N LYS A 109 10.60 -11.87 5.94
CA LYS A 109 10.32 -13.32 6.00
C LYS A 109 9.05 -13.66 6.78
N ASP A 110 8.68 -12.79 7.71
CA ASP A 110 7.55 -12.97 8.61
C ASP A 110 6.25 -12.42 8.02
N ALA A 111 5.13 -12.71 8.66
CA ALA A 111 3.84 -12.18 8.22
C ALA A 111 3.75 -10.67 8.52
N VAL A 112 3.37 -9.89 7.52
CA VAL A 112 3.15 -8.43 7.66
C VAL A 112 1.68 -8.15 7.91
N SER A 113 1.39 -7.26 8.87
CA SER A 113 0.05 -6.70 9.09
C SER A 113 0.09 -5.18 9.01
N VAL A 114 -0.91 -4.58 8.38
CA VAL A 114 -1.02 -3.12 8.22
C VAL A 114 -2.29 -2.61 8.89
N VAL A 115 -2.16 -1.91 10.01
CA VAL A 115 -3.32 -1.30 10.69
C VAL A 115 -3.61 0.06 10.07
N VAL A 116 -4.89 0.34 9.81
CA VAL A 116 -5.37 1.63 9.29
C VAL A 116 -5.86 2.47 10.46
N ASP A 117 -5.33 3.68 10.60
CA ASP A 117 -5.91 4.73 11.44
C ASP A 117 -6.43 5.86 10.55
N GLU A 118 -7.74 5.87 10.32
CA GLU A 118 -8.41 6.86 9.48
C GLU A 118 -8.35 8.27 10.07
N LYS A 119 -8.43 8.37 11.41
CA LYS A 119 -8.47 9.67 12.10
C LYS A 119 -7.13 10.39 11.98
N GLU A 120 -6.06 9.66 12.23
CA GLU A 120 -4.68 10.15 12.16
C GLU A 120 -4.09 10.08 10.75
N LYS A 121 -4.86 9.55 9.80
CA LYS A 121 -4.47 9.38 8.40
C LYS A 121 -3.15 8.67 8.21
N LEU A 122 -3.02 7.49 8.79
CA LEU A 122 -1.79 6.72 8.71
C LEU A 122 -2.01 5.22 8.60
N PHE A 123 -0.98 4.54 8.12
CA PHE A 123 -0.79 3.11 8.26
C PHE A 123 0.22 2.81 9.36
N ILE A 124 -0.04 1.80 10.17
CA ILE A 124 0.90 1.25 11.15
C ILE A 124 1.33 -0.13 10.67
N ILE A 125 2.62 -0.30 10.38
CA ILE A 125 3.19 -1.55 9.89
C ILE A 125 3.61 -2.42 11.07
N ASN A 126 3.22 -3.69 11.06
CA ASN A 126 3.60 -4.66 12.07
C ASN A 126 4.21 -5.90 11.42
N ILE A 127 5.20 -6.48 12.09
CA ILE A 127 5.73 -7.81 11.79
C ILE A 127 5.17 -8.79 12.82
N LEU A 128 4.46 -9.80 12.33
CA LEU A 128 3.92 -10.88 13.14
C LEU A 128 4.96 -12.01 13.18
N SER A 129 5.82 -11.97 14.19
CA SER A 129 6.77 -13.04 14.46
C SER A 129 6.02 -14.29 14.94
N ASN A 130 6.16 -15.41 14.24
CA ASN A 130 5.75 -16.70 14.78
C ASN A 130 6.87 -17.17 15.74
N ASN A 131 6.63 -17.08 17.05
CA ASN A 131 7.49 -17.74 18.04
C ASN A 131 7.45 -19.25 17.91
#